data_AF-A0A1B2EXM5-F1
#
_entry.id   AF-A0A1B2EXM5-F1
#
_cell.length_a   1.000
_cell.length_b   1.000
_cell.length_c   1.000
_cell.angle_alpha   90.00
_cell.angle_beta   90.00
_cell.angle_gamma   90.00
#
_symmetry.space_group_name_H-M   'P 1'
#
loop_
_entity.id
_entity.type
_entity.pdbx_description
1 polymer ?
#
loop_
_entity_poly.entity_id
_entity_poly.type
_entity_poly.pdbx_seq_one_letter_code
_entity_poly.pdbx_strand_id
1 'polypeptide(L)'
;MWGDGSTASSDGQFFQASDRAGQRSDINLHYGSEPGSKFYSHLSDQYGYFSILPISATESEAPYVLDGLFDHETELDIQEHFTDTGGASDHVFGLFALTGRRFAPRLRNLKDRKLHTFEKPEAYPALQEHIGVPINTSLIMEYWDDLLHLAASIQTRTVAPSTILKRLAASRNPSQLARALREIGRLERTLFMIEWYSDPAFRRRCQAGLNKGEAAHKLKRAVFFHERGEIRDRSFESQAFRASGLNLVVSAIVYWNTVYLGRAVDHLRRQGRIIPTEMLKHVSPLSWEHINLTGTYAWGEQPVLVDGFRPLRLPQALARAA
;
A
#
# COMPACT_ATOMS: atom_id res chain seq x y z
N MET A 1 -12.17 9.56 11.54
CA MET A 1 -12.76 10.19 10.34
C MET A 1 -12.51 9.37 9.08
N TRP A 2 -11.26 8.98 8.79
CA TRP A 2 -10.90 8.33 7.51
C TRP A 2 -10.78 6.81 7.54
N GLY A 3 -10.67 6.23 8.73
CA GLY A 3 -10.52 4.81 9.00
C GLY A 3 -10.32 4.58 10.49
N ASP A 4 -10.40 3.32 10.91
CA ASP A 4 -10.14 2.85 12.27
C ASP A 4 -8.74 2.24 12.42
N GLY A 5 -7.94 2.21 11.33
CA GLY A 5 -6.63 1.60 11.33
C GLY A 5 -6.65 0.11 11.01
N SER A 6 -7.79 -0.45 10.58
CA SER A 6 -7.92 -1.87 10.21
C SER A 6 -7.61 -2.16 8.74
N THR A 7 -7.50 -1.13 7.90
CA THR A 7 -7.20 -1.32 6.47
C THR A 7 -5.97 -0.54 6.03
N ALA A 8 -5.24 -1.09 5.05
CA ALA A 8 -4.05 -0.46 4.49
C ALA A 8 -3.91 -0.74 2.99
N SER A 9 -3.01 0.00 2.35
CA SER A 9 -2.57 -0.25 0.98
C SER A 9 -1.06 -0.21 0.87
N SER A 10 -0.49 -0.93 -0.08
CA SER A 10 0.93 -0.80 -0.42
C SER A 10 1.17 -0.75 -1.92
N ASP A 11 2.15 0.06 -2.29
CA ASP A 11 2.54 0.30 -3.67
C ASP A 11 4.00 0.73 -3.76
N GLY A 12 4.62 0.43 -4.90
CA GLY A 12 6.01 0.74 -5.20
C GLY A 12 6.15 2.06 -5.93
N GLN A 13 6.88 3.01 -5.35
CA GLN A 13 7.20 4.26 -6.03
C GLN A 13 8.60 4.23 -6.61
N PHE A 14 8.70 4.37 -7.93
CA PHE A 14 9.98 4.49 -8.63
C PHE A 14 10.56 5.91 -8.51
N PHE A 15 11.85 5.99 -8.18
CA PHE A 15 12.64 7.20 -8.18
C PHE A 15 13.89 6.97 -9.05
N GLN A 16 14.16 7.90 -9.96
CA GLN A 16 15.30 7.81 -10.87
C GLN A 16 16.61 7.89 -10.09
N ALA A 17 17.65 7.16 -10.51
CA ALA A 17 18.98 7.33 -9.98
C ALA A 17 19.71 8.42 -10.77
N SER A 18 20.54 9.22 -10.09
CA SER A 18 21.44 10.14 -10.79
C SER A 18 22.50 9.38 -11.62
N ASP A 19 23.09 10.01 -12.63
CA ASP A 19 24.14 9.42 -13.50
C ASP A 19 25.27 8.69 -12.74
N ARG A 20 25.62 9.18 -11.54
CA ARG A 20 26.67 8.59 -10.68
C ARG A 20 26.22 7.36 -9.88
N ALA A 21 24.92 7.19 -9.68
CA ALA A 21 24.28 6.05 -9.01
C ALA A 21 23.67 5.04 -10.03
N GLY A 22 23.46 5.46 -11.28
CA GLY A 22 22.89 4.63 -12.35
C GLY A 22 23.72 3.39 -12.73
N GLN A 23 25.06 3.44 -12.57
CA GLN A 23 25.95 2.31 -12.94
C GLN A 23 25.75 1.01 -12.12
N ARG A 24 25.02 1.08 -10.99
CA ARG A 24 24.67 -0.09 -10.14
C ARG A 24 23.18 -0.23 -9.88
N SER A 25 22.36 0.67 -10.42
CA SER A 25 20.92 0.67 -10.19
C SER A 25 20.23 -0.07 -11.32
N ASP A 26 19.25 -0.91 -10.98
CA ASP A 26 18.57 -1.72 -11.97
C ASP A 26 17.65 -0.87 -12.87
N ILE A 27 17.58 -1.26 -14.14
CA ILE A 27 16.67 -0.65 -15.11
C ILE A 27 15.40 -1.49 -15.15
N ASN A 28 14.24 -0.86 -14.94
CA ASN A 28 12.95 -1.49 -15.20
C ASN A 28 12.23 -0.75 -16.34
N LEU A 29 12.16 -1.41 -17.50
CA LEU A 29 11.52 -0.89 -18.72
C LEU A 29 10.05 -0.50 -18.54
N HIS A 30 9.38 -0.99 -17.50
CA HIS A 30 8.03 -0.53 -17.15
C HIS A 30 8.01 0.96 -16.72
N TYR A 31 9.08 1.43 -16.08
CA TYR A 31 9.24 2.79 -15.57
C TYR A 31 10.14 3.67 -16.45
N GLY A 32 10.77 3.09 -17.46
CA GLY A 32 11.63 3.77 -18.43
C GLY A 32 12.97 3.07 -18.63
N SER A 33 13.85 3.69 -19.43
CA SER A 33 15.23 3.23 -19.62
C SER A 33 16.19 3.73 -18.55
N GLU A 34 15.74 4.64 -17.69
CA GLU A 34 16.56 5.23 -16.63
C GLU A 34 16.69 4.27 -15.45
N PRO A 35 17.92 4.04 -14.95
CA PRO A 35 18.15 3.22 -13.77
C PRO A 35 17.60 3.92 -12.53
N GLY A 36 17.15 3.18 -11.52
CA GLY A 36 16.56 3.78 -10.33
C GLY A 36 16.33 2.82 -9.18
N SER A 37 15.65 3.31 -8.15
CA SER A 37 15.27 2.51 -6.99
C SER A 37 13.78 2.66 -6.71
N LYS A 38 13.17 1.60 -6.21
CA LYS A 38 11.73 1.58 -5.92
C LYS A 38 11.54 1.56 -4.42
N PHE A 39 10.80 2.53 -3.89
CA PHE A 39 10.43 2.53 -2.48
C PHE A 39 9.05 1.93 -2.34
N TYR A 40 9.00 0.72 -1.78
CA TYR A 40 7.75 0.04 -1.46
C TYR A 40 7.23 0.54 -0.12
N SER A 41 6.03 1.11 -0.10
CA SER A 41 5.51 1.76 1.11
C SER A 41 4.14 1.23 1.48
N HIS A 42 3.86 1.16 2.78
CA HIS A 42 2.55 0.82 3.32
C HIS A 42 1.90 2.04 3.96
N LEU A 43 0.66 2.31 3.58
CA LEU A 43 -0.16 3.44 4.01
C LEU A 43 -1.44 2.91 4.66
N SER A 44 -1.73 3.31 5.89
CA SER A 44 -2.98 2.99 6.57
C SER A 44 -4.15 3.83 6.04
N ASP A 45 -5.37 3.38 6.31
CA ASP A 45 -6.58 4.14 6.00
C ASP A 45 -6.72 5.47 6.78
N GLN A 46 -5.90 5.66 7.81
CA GLN A 46 -5.71 6.89 8.56
C GLN A 46 -4.67 7.84 7.92
N TYR A 47 -4.15 7.51 6.73
CA TYR A 47 -3.11 8.26 6.00
C TYR A 47 -1.72 8.26 6.66
N GLY A 48 -1.50 7.39 7.65
CA GLY A 48 -0.19 7.20 8.27
C GLY A 48 0.65 6.18 7.49
N TYR A 49 1.87 6.53 7.13
CA TYR A 49 2.84 5.54 6.65
C TYR A 49 3.41 4.77 7.83
N PHE A 50 3.43 3.43 7.74
CA PHE A 50 3.92 2.58 8.84
C PHE A 50 5.03 1.63 8.41
N SER A 51 5.27 1.47 7.10
CA SER A 51 6.41 0.72 6.58
C SER A 51 6.91 1.34 5.28
N ILE A 52 8.22 1.28 5.06
CA ILE A 52 8.86 1.61 3.79
C ILE A 52 10.15 0.82 3.61
N LEU A 53 10.31 0.22 2.44
CA LEU A 53 11.47 -0.59 2.10
C LEU A 53 11.98 -0.18 0.71
N PRO A 54 13.27 0.15 0.56
CA PRO A 54 13.88 0.21 -0.75
C PRO A 54 13.96 -1.22 -1.31
N ILE A 55 13.49 -1.40 -2.54
CA ILE A 55 13.58 -2.65 -3.30
C ILE A 55 14.14 -2.35 -4.68
N SER A 56 14.71 -3.36 -5.32
CA SER A 56 15.24 -3.18 -6.67
C SER A 56 14.10 -2.77 -7.62
N ALA A 57 14.43 -1.95 -8.62
CA ALA A 57 13.49 -1.53 -9.63
C ALA A 57 12.86 -2.73 -10.36
N THR A 58 13.61 -3.82 -10.55
CA THR A 58 13.16 -5.02 -11.29
C THR A 58 12.47 -6.06 -10.40
N GLU A 59 12.58 -5.94 -9.07
CA GLU A 59 11.96 -6.88 -8.15
C GLU A 59 10.43 -6.77 -8.17
N SER A 60 9.79 -7.94 -8.17
CA SER A 60 8.34 -8.05 -7.95
C SER A 60 7.99 -7.50 -6.56
N GLU A 61 6.85 -6.84 -6.46
CA GLU A 61 6.32 -6.30 -5.19
C GLU A 61 5.59 -7.37 -4.37
N ALA A 62 5.11 -8.43 -5.02
CA ALA A 62 4.35 -9.51 -4.38
C ALA A 62 5.03 -10.09 -3.12
N PRO A 63 6.36 -10.34 -3.09
CA PRO A 63 7.04 -10.81 -1.90
C PRO A 63 6.96 -9.85 -0.71
N TYR A 64 6.90 -8.54 -0.95
CA TYR A 64 7.03 -7.49 0.06
C TYR A 64 5.70 -6.98 0.62
N VAL A 65 4.57 -7.40 0.04
CA VAL A 65 3.23 -7.02 0.49
C VAL A 65 3.05 -7.32 1.97
N LEU A 66 3.47 -8.50 2.41
CA LEU A 66 3.31 -8.96 3.79
C LEU A 66 4.40 -8.40 4.71
N ASP A 67 5.60 -8.11 4.23
CA ASP A 67 6.70 -7.60 5.07
C ASP A 67 6.25 -6.39 5.89
N GLY A 68 5.73 -5.36 5.24
CA GLY A 68 5.29 -4.16 5.96
C GLY A 68 4.10 -4.38 6.89
N LEU A 69 3.32 -5.47 6.73
CA LEU A 69 2.19 -5.82 7.61
C LEU A 69 2.61 -6.58 8.87
N PHE A 70 3.79 -7.21 8.86
CA PHE A 70 4.30 -7.95 10.01
C PHE A 70 5.52 -7.28 10.63
N ASP A 71 6.23 -6.44 9.89
CA ASP A 71 7.43 -5.74 10.33
C ASP A 71 7.15 -4.23 10.53
N HIS A 72 6.35 -3.94 11.55
CA HIS A 72 6.11 -2.58 12.04
C HIS A 72 5.88 -2.57 13.57
N GLU A 73 6.16 -1.42 14.19
CA GLU A 73 6.05 -1.20 15.65
C GLU A 73 4.86 -0.28 16.01
N THR A 74 3.88 -0.15 15.11
CA THR A 74 2.68 0.65 15.37
C THR A 74 1.59 -0.16 16.06
N GLU A 75 0.62 0.53 16.66
CA GLU A 75 -0.59 -0.07 17.24
C GLU A 75 -1.63 -0.53 16.20
N LEU A 76 -1.32 -0.42 14.90
CA LEU A 76 -2.24 -0.78 13.83
C LEU A 76 -2.45 -2.29 13.77
N ASP A 77 -3.71 -2.72 13.61
CA ASP A 77 -4.07 -4.11 13.42
C ASP A 77 -4.73 -4.29 12.05
N ILE A 78 -3.90 -4.33 11.00
CA ILE A 78 -4.36 -4.40 9.61
C ILE A 78 -5.03 -5.75 9.33
N GLN A 79 -6.35 -5.72 9.15
CA GLN A 79 -7.19 -6.85 8.79
C GLN A 79 -7.33 -7.02 7.28
N GLU A 80 -7.35 -5.92 6.51
CA GLU A 80 -7.49 -5.96 5.06
C GLU A 80 -6.46 -5.08 4.37
N HIS A 81 -5.85 -5.62 3.31
CA HIS A 81 -4.78 -4.94 2.59
C HIS A 81 -5.01 -4.87 1.09
N PHE A 82 -4.88 -3.67 0.53
CA PHE A 82 -5.05 -3.36 -0.89
C PHE A 82 -3.70 -3.24 -1.60
N THR A 83 -3.58 -3.86 -2.78
CA THR A 83 -2.40 -3.68 -3.64
C THR A 83 -2.81 -3.55 -5.09
N ASP A 84 -1.90 -3.05 -5.92
CA ASP A 84 -2.02 -3.16 -7.36
C ASP A 84 -1.73 -4.60 -7.84
N THR A 85 -2.00 -4.88 -9.13
CA THR A 85 -1.86 -6.25 -9.69
C THR A 85 -0.46 -6.82 -9.52
N GLY A 86 0.58 -5.97 -9.52
CA GLY A 86 1.97 -6.39 -9.35
C GLY A 86 2.25 -7.09 -8.02
N GLY A 87 1.43 -6.85 -7.00
CA GLY A 87 1.50 -7.51 -5.69
C GLY A 87 0.79 -8.88 -5.62
N ALA A 88 0.04 -9.28 -6.65
CA ALA A 88 -0.84 -10.44 -6.55
C ALA A 88 -0.22 -11.74 -7.10
N SER A 89 -0.15 -12.76 -6.25
CA SER A 89 0.14 -14.15 -6.65
C SER A 89 -0.67 -15.13 -5.80
N ASP A 90 -0.86 -16.36 -6.29
CA ASP A 90 -1.55 -17.40 -5.51
C ASP A 90 -0.85 -17.61 -4.14
N HIS A 91 0.50 -17.64 -4.08
CA HIS A 91 1.21 -17.78 -2.80
C HIS A 91 0.93 -16.63 -1.82
N VAL A 92 0.78 -15.40 -2.31
CA VAL A 92 0.42 -14.24 -1.48
C VAL A 92 -1.01 -14.40 -0.96
N PHE A 93 -1.97 -14.76 -1.82
CA PHE A 93 -3.34 -15.09 -1.37
C PHE A 93 -3.34 -16.16 -0.27
N GLY A 94 -2.57 -17.23 -0.44
CA GLY A 94 -2.49 -18.31 0.52
C GLY A 94 -1.91 -17.87 1.88
N LEU A 95 -0.85 -17.05 1.87
CA LEU A 95 -0.26 -16.52 3.10
C LEU A 95 -1.18 -15.56 3.84
N PHE A 96 -1.91 -14.71 3.13
CA PHE A 96 -2.89 -13.82 3.75
C PHE A 96 -3.96 -14.63 4.49
N ALA A 97 -4.53 -15.65 3.85
CA ALA A 97 -5.53 -16.50 4.49
C ALA A 97 -4.97 -17.27 5.69
N LEU A 98 -3.78 -17.89 5.55
CA LEU A 98 -3.13 -18.61 6.66
C LEU A 98 -2.80 -17.70 7.85
N THR A 99 -2.54 -16.42 7.61
CA THR A 99 -2.24 -15.45 8.66
C THR A 99 -3.47 -14.68 9.16
N GLY A 100 -4.67 -15.06 8.72
CA GLY A 100 -5.94 -14.49 9.17
C GLY A 100 -6.22 -13.07 8.65
N ARG A 101 -5.57 -12.66 7.56
CA ARG A 101 -5.74 -11.33 6.96
C ARG A 101 -6.40 -11.43 5.59
N ARG A 102 -7.14 -10.40 5.22
CA ARG A 102 -7.82 -10.31 3.93
C ARG A 102 -6.93 -9.62 2.89
N PHE A 103 -6.72 -10.29 1.76
CA PHE A 103 -6.00 -9.72 0.62
C PHE A 103 -6.98 -9.20 -0.42
N ALA A 104 -6.86 -7.92 -0.79
CA ALA A 104 -7.77 -7.25 -1.72
C ALA A 104 -7.02 -6.55 -2.86
N PRO A 105 -6.37 -7.31 -3.77
CA PRO A 105 -5.64 -6.72 -4.88
C PRO A 105 -6.57 -6.22 -5.99
N ARG A 106 -6.23 -5.11 -6.65
CA ARG A 106 -6.84 -4.72 -7.92
C ARG A 106 -6.25 -5.57 -9.04
N LEU A 107 -6.87 -6.72 -9.30
CA LEU A 107 -6.46 -7.63 -10.36
C LEU A 107 -6.82 -7.09 -11.76
N ARG A 108 -5.80 -6.83 -12.59
CA ARG A 108 -5.98 -6.63 -14.04
C ARG A 108 -6.35 -7.95 -14.72
N ASN A 109 -7.01 -7.84 -15.87
CA ASN A 109 -7.35 -8.96 -16.75
C ASN A 109 -8.15 -10.08 -16.04
N LEU A 110 -9.11 -9.69 -15.19
CA LEU A 110 -9.90 -10.64 -14.40
C LEU A 110 -10.64 -11.67 -15.26
N LYS A 111 -11.06 -11.27 -16.47
CA LYS A 111 -11.70 -12.13 -17.48
C LYS A 111 -10.84 -13.32 -17.92
N ASP A 112 -9.51 -13.16 -17.87
CA ASP A 112 -8.55 -14.17 -18.33
C ASP A 112 -8.17 -15.14 -17.19
N ARG A 113 -8.57 -14.83 -15.95
CA ARG A 113 -8.29 -15.64 -14.77
C ARG A 113 -9.35 -16.72 -14.60
N LYS A 114 -8.91 -17.93 -14.28
CA LYS A 114 -9.80 -19.07 -14.02
C LYS A 114 -10.17 -19.17 -12.54
N LEU A 115 -11.41 -19.58 -12.30
CA LEU A 115 -11.91 -20.04 -11.01
C LEU A 115 -11.44 -21.47 -10.74
N HIS A 116 -11.31 -21.85 -9.47
CA HIS A 116 -10.90 -23.20 -9.09
C HIS A 116 -11.92 -23.83 -8.16
N THR A 117 -12.28 -25.08 -8.45
CA THR A 117 -13.34 -25.84 -7.78
C THR A 117 -12.77 -27.11 -7.13
N PHE A 118 -13.52 -27.71 -6.22
CA PHE A 118 -13.19 -29.05 -5.71
C PHE A 118 -13.60 -30.15 -6.68
N GLU A 119 -14.72 -29.95 -7.37
CA GLU A 119 -15.25 -30.86 -8.38
C GLU A 119 -14.62 -30.57 -9.75
N LYS A 120 -14.84 -31.48 -10.70
CA LYS A 120 -14.40 -31.28 -12.08
C LYS A 120 -15.23 -30.19 -12.78
N PRO A 121 -14.68 -29.50 -13.79
CA PRO A 121 -15.37 -28.42 -14.50
C PRO A 121 -16.75 -28.78 -15.07
N GLU A 122 -16.96 -30.06 -15.43
CA GLU A 122 -18.22 -30.57 -16.00
C GLU A 122 -19.40 -30.51 -15.00
N ALA A 123 -19.12 -30.42 -13.69
CA ALA A 123 -20.15 -30.20 -12.67
C ALA A 123 -20.80 -28.79 -12.78
N TYR A 124 -20.16 -27.86 -13.51
CA TYR A 124 -20.61 -26.49 -13.68
C TYR A 124 -20.72 -26.12 -15.17
N PRO A 125 -21.69 -26.65 -15.93
CA PRO A 125 -21.76 -26.46 -17.38
C PRO A 125 -21.75 -24.98 -17.82
N ALA A 126 -22.41 -24.11 -17.07
CA ALA A 126 -22.48 -22.67 -17.38
C ALA A 126 -21.16 -21.91 -17.14
N LEU A 127 -20.25 -22.46 -16.33
CA LEU A 127 -18.98 -21.82 -15.95
C LEU A 127 -17.76 -22.62 -16.42
N GLN A 128 -17.97 -23.71 -17.17
CA GLN A 128 -16.93 -24.67 -17.53
C GLN A 128 -15.72 -23.98 -18.19
N GLU A 129 -15.96 -23.04 -19.11
CA GLU A 129 -14.88 -22.27 -19.76
C GLU A 129 -14.14 -21.32 -18.83
N HIS A 130 -14.72 -20.96 -17.68
CA HIS A 130 -14.11 -20.09 -16.68
C HIS A 130 -13.45 -20.86 -15.52
N ILE A 131 -13.62 -22.18 -15.46
CA ILE A 131 -13.03 -23.04 -14.43
C ILE A 131 -11.69 -23.61 -14.93
N GLY A 132 -10.69 -23.57 -14.06
CA GLY A 132 -9.37 -24.12 -14.31
C GLY A 132 -9.25 -25.54 -13.77
N VAL A 133 -8.02 -25.95 -13.46
CA VAL A 133 -7.78 -27.23 -12.79
C VAL A 133 -8.51 -27.23 -11.42
N PRO A 134 -9.03 -28.38 -10.95
CA PRO A 134 -9.52 -28.51 -9.58
C PRO A 134 -8.45 -28.22 -8.52
N ILE A 135 -8.88 -27.94 -7.30
CA ILE A 135 -8.01 -27.78 -6.13
C ILE A 135 -7.55 -29.17 -5.65
N ASN A 136 -6.25 -29.34 -5.42
CA ASN A 136 -5.72 -30.57 -4.84
C ASN A 136 -5.82 -30.53 -3.30
N THR A 137 -6.96 -30.96 -2.77
CA THR A 137 -7.23 -30.98 -1.32
C THR A 137 -6.31 -31.94 -0.57
N SER A 138 -5.99 -33.10 -1.15
CA SER A 138 -5.09 -34.07 -0.53
C SER A 138 -3.71 -33.48 -0.26
N LEU A 139 -3.18 -32.67 -1.19
CA LEU A 139 -1.89 -32.00 -1.02
C LEU A 139 -1.94 -30.94 0.08
N ILE A 140 -3.05 -30.19 0.20
CA ILE A 140 -3.24 -29.24 1.29
C ILE A 140 -3.23 -29.98 2.64
N MET A 141 -3.97 -31.09 2.74
CA MET A 141 -4.06 -31.88 3.96
C MET A 141 -2.72 -32.54 4.34
N GLU A 142 -1.97 -33.04 3.35
CA GLU A 142 -0.65 -33.66 3.57
C GLU A 142 0.38 -32.69 4.16
N TYR A 143 0.35 -31.42 3.74
CA TYR A 143 1.30 -30.38 4.20
C TYR A 143 0.66 -29.35 5.14
N TRP A 144 -0.50 -29.67 5.75
CA TRP A 144 -1.25 -28.72 6.56
C TRP A 144 -0.44 -28.19 7.74
N ASP A 145 0.22 -29.07 8.48
CA ASP A 145 1.04 -28.69 9.64
C ASP A 145 2.23 -27.81 9.23
N ASP A 146 2.88 -28.09 8.10
CA ASP A 146 3.97 -27.27 7.57
C ASP A 146 3.49 -25.88 7.14
N LEU A 147 2.29 -25.79 6.56
CA LEU A 147 1.66 -24.51 6.21
C LEU A 147 1.33 -23.68 7.45
N LEU A 148 0.85 -24.32 8.52
CA LEU A 148 0.62 -23.66 9.81
C LEU A 148 1.92 -23.21 10.45
N HIS A 149 2.98 -24.01 10.42
CA HIS A 149 4.30 -23.61 10.91
C HIS A 149 4.87 -22.41 10.14
N LEU A 150 4.67 -22.37 8.83
CA LEU A 150 5.05 -21.26 7.98
C LEU A 150 4.31 -19.97 8.37
N ALA A 151 3.00 -20.06 8.60
CA ALA A 151 2.17 -18.94 9.05
C ALA A 151 2.56 -18.47 10.46
N ALA A 152 2.79 -19.40 11.38
CA ALA A 152 3.25 -19.11 12.73
C ALA A 152 4.59 -18.38 12.72
N SER A 153 5.55 -18.82 11.90
CA SER A 153 6.87 -18.19 11.75
C SER A 153 6.79 -16.73 11.29
N ILE A 154 5.79 -16.42 10.44
CA ILE A 154 5.50 -15.04 10.01
C ILE A 154 4.86 -14.25 11.15
N GLN A 155 3.85 -14.81 11.82
CA GLN A 155 3.16 -14.14 12.94
C GLN A 155 4.10 -13.85 14.11
N THR A 156 5.06 -14.73 14.41
CA THR A 156 6.08 -14.54 15.44
C THR A 156 7.27 -13.69 14.97
N ARG A 157 7.22 -13.16 13.74
CA ARG A 157 8.29 -12.34 13.12
C ARG A 157 9.66 -13.02 13.11
N THR A 158 9.69 -14.36 13.08
CA THR A 158 10.93 -15.14 13.08
C THR A 158 11.63 -15.08 11.72
N VAL A 159 10.85 -14.98 10.64
CA VAL A 159 11.35 -14.84 9.27
C VAL A 159 10.49 -13.83 8.51
N ALA A 160 11.12 -12.95 7.74
CA ALA A 160 10.40 -12.01 6.88
C ALA A 160 9.59 -12.76 5.78
N PRO A 161 8.32 -12.41 5.54
CA PRO A 161 7.49 -13.02 4.50
C PRO A 161 8.14 -13.03 3.10
N SER A 162 8.83 -11.97 2.71
CA SER A 162 9.53 -11.86 1.44
C SER A 162 10.65 -12.88 1.31
N THR A 163 11.33 -13.25 2.39
CA THR A 163 12.36 -14.28 2.39
C THR A 163 11.76 -15.64 2.04
N ILE A 164 10.61 -15.96 2.63
CA ILE A 164 9.84 -17.17 2.34
C ILE A 164 9.39 -17.15 0.87
N LEU A 165 8.69 -16.10 0.44
CA LEU A 165 8.12 -16.01 -0.90
C LEU A 165 9.19 -16.05 -1.99
N LYS A 166 10.33 -15.34 -1.81
CA LYS A 166 11.47 -15.40 -2.72
C LYS A 166 12.06 -16.81 -2.80
N ARG A 167 12.20 -17.50 -1.66
CA ARG A 167 12.69 -18.88 -1.63
C ARG A 167 11.76 -19.84 -2.36
N LEU A 168 10.44 -19.71 -2.19
CA LEU A 168 9.45 -20.52 -2.89
C LEU A 168 9.44 -20.23 -4.40
N ALA A 169 9.65 -18.97 -4.79
CA ALA A 169 9.68 -18.55 -6.19
C ALA A 169 11.00 -18.86 -6.92
N ALA A 170 12.13 -18.96 -6.21
CA ALA A 170 13.45 -19.15 -6.80
C ALA A 170 13.66 -20.56 -7.40
N SER A 171 12.92 -21.56 -6.95
CA SER A 171 13.09 -22.94 -7.42
C SER A 171 12.36 -23.19 -8.74
N ARG A 172 13.07 -23.72 -9.74
CA ARG A 172 12.47 -24.20 -11.01
C ARG A 172 11.52 -25.39 -10.80
N ASN A 173 11.75 -26.16 -9.74
CA ASN A 173 10.90 -27.25 -9.30
C ASN A 173 10.28 -26.86 -7.94
N PRO A 174 9.05 -26.33 -7.93
CA PRO A 174 8.40 -25.93 -6.68
C PRO A 174 8.34 -27.10 -5.72
N SER A 175 8.70 -26.86 -4.45
CA SER A 175 8.55 -27.85 -3.39
C SER A 175 7.08 -28.22 -3.21
N GLN A 176 6.80 -29.37 -2.59
CA GLN A 176 5.42 -29.76 -2.31
C GLN A 176 4.72 -28.76 -1.39
N LEU A 177 5.44 -28.20 -0.40
CA LEU A 177 4.93 -27.10 0.43
C LEU A 177 4.56 -25.85 -0.40
N ALA A 178 5.39 -25.45 -1.36
CA ALA A 178 5.08 -24.33 -2.25
C ALA A 178 3.80 -24.60 -3.06
N ARG A 179 3.66 -25.83 -3.57
CA ARG A 179 2.47 -26.26 -4.30
C ARG A 179 1.23 -26.27 -3.39
N ALA A 180 1.33 -26.79 -2.17
CA ALA A 180 0.25 -26.80 -1.20
C ALA A 180 -0.21 -25.36 -0.86
N LEU A 181 0.74 -24.44 -0.62
CA LEU A 181 0.43 -23.03 -0.38
C LEU A 181 -0.26 -22.39 -1.60
N ARG A 182 0.18 -22.73 -2.81
CA ARG A 182 -0.46 -22.27 -4.04
C ARG A 182 -1.89 -22.79 -4.17
N GLU A 183 -2.20 -24.01 -3.75
CA GLU A 183 -3.57 -24.54 -3.78
C GLU A 183 -4.51 -23.74 -2.84
N ILE A 184 -4.06 -23.40 -1.62
CA ILE A 184 -4.79 -22.46 -0.74
C ILE A 184 -4.97 -21.11 -1.44
N GLY A 185 -3.90 -20.59 -2.04
CA GLY A 185 -3.93 -19.36 -2.81
C GLY A 185 -4.95 -19.32 -3.94
N ARG A 186 -5.09 -20.44 -4.66
CA ARG A 186 -6.06 -20.60 -5.75
C ARG A 186 -7.50 -20.62 -5.22
N LEU A 187 -7.73 -21.22 -4.06
CA LEU A 187 -9.03 -21.19 -3.38
C LEU A 187 -9.39 -19.75 -2.98
N GLU A 188 -8.49 -19.08 -2.27
CA GLU A 188 -8.70 -17.70 -1.79
C GLU A 188 -8.87 -16.70 -2.93
N ARG A 189 -8.07 -16.83 -4.00
CA ARG A 189 -8.26 -16.03 -5.20
C ARG A 189 -9.61 -16.29 -5.86
N THR A 190 -10.09 -17.53 -5.86
CA THR A 190 -11.42 -17.87 -6.41
C THR A 190 -12.52 -17.20 -5.60
N LEU A 191 -12.46 -17.28 -4.26
CA LEU A 191 -13.40 -16.60 -3.36
C LEU A 191 -13.38 -15.08 -3.57
N PHE A 192 -12.19 -14.48 -3.60
CA PHE A 192 -12.01 -13.06 -3.91
C PHE A 192 -12.64 -12.69 -5.26
N MET A 193 -12.44 -13.50 -6.31
CA MET A 193 -12.99 -13.23 -7.64
C MET A 193 -14.52 -13.28 -7.63
N ILE A 194 -15.12 -14.26 -6.95
CA ILE A 194 -16.58 -14.39 -6.83
C ILE A 194 -17.16 -13.16 -6.13
N GLU A 195 -16.57 -12.75 -5.00
CA GLU A 195 -16.98 -11.54 -4.28
C GLU A 195 -16.77 -10.29 -5.12
N TRP A 196 -15.64 -10.19 -5.83
CA TRP A 196 -15.35 -9.09 -6.73
C TRP A 196 -16.39 -8.94 -7.83
N TYR A 197 -16.90 -10.03 -8.41
CA TYR A 197 -17.98 -9.95 -9.41
C TYR A 197 -19.32 -9.60 -8.78
N SER A 198 -19.61 -10.16 -7.60
CA SER A 198 -20.94 -10.11 -6.99
C SER A 198 -21.21 -8.84 -6.18
N ASP A 199 -20.18 -8.20 -5.63
CA ASP A 199 -20.33 -7.04 -4.72
C ASP A 199 -19.73 -5.73 -5.29
N PRO A 200 -20.58 -4.81 -5.79
CA PRO A 200 -20.14 -3.46 -6.18
C PRO A 200 -19.59 -2.62 -5.02
N ALA A 201 -20.02 -2.85 -3.78
CA ALA A 201 -19.54 -2.11 -2.62
C ALA A 201 -18.09 -2.50 -2.30
N PHE A 202 -17.76 -3.79 -2.34
CA PHE A 202 -16.38 -4.26 -2.25
C PHE A 202 -15.48 -3.61 -3.31
N ARG A 203 -15.88 -3.59 -4.58
CA ARG A 203 -15.09 -2.95 -5.65
C ARG A 203 -14.84 -1.46 -5.37
N ARG A 204 -15.85 -0.72 -4.91
CA ARG A 204 -15.71 0.70 -4.53
C ARG A 204 -14.75 0.89 -3.36
N ARG A 205 -14.82 0.02 -2.35
CA ARG A 205 -13.92 0.05 -1.19
C ARG A 205 -12.46 -0.20 -1.58
N CYS A 206 -12.19 -1.22 -2.40
CA CYS A 206 -10.85 -1.47 -2.94
C CYS A 206 -10.31 -0.29 -3.74
N GLN A 207 -11.15 0.31 -4.61
CA GLN A 207 -10.73 1.47 -5.40
C GLN A 207 -10.45 2.69 -4.50
N ALA A 208 -11.26 2.92 -3.47
CA ALA A 208 -11.03 4.00 -2.51
C ALA A 208 -9.71 3.82 -1.74
N GLY A 209 -9.40 2.59 -1.31
CA GLY A 209 -8.13 2.25 -0.66
C GLY A 209 -6.92 2.57 -1.55
N LEU A 210 -6.93 2.10 -2.81
CA LEU A 210 -5.84 2.36 -3.74
C LEU A 210 -5.70 3.84 -4.14
N ASN A 211 -6.81 4.56 -4.29
CA ASN A 211 -6.80 6.00 -4.58
C ASN A 211 -6.10 6.80 -3.46
N LYS A 212 -6.17 6.35 -2.20
CA LYS A 212 -5.41 6.99 -1.10
C LYS A 212 -3.90 6.85 -1.33
N GLY A 213 -3.44 5.66 -1.72
CA GLY A 213 -2.04 5.41 -2.10
C GLY A 213 -1.58 6.31 -3.24
N GLU A 214 -2.34 6.36 -4.35
CA GLU A 214 -2.02 7.22 -5.51
C GLU A 214 -1.92 8.71 -5.13
N ALA A 215 -2.83 9.21 -4.29
CA ALA A 215 -2.79 10.58 -3.80
C ALA A 215 -1.56 10.83 -2.92
N ALA A 216 -1.21 9.87 -2.05
CA ALA A 216 -0.06 9.99 -1.18
C ALA A 216 1.28 9.92 -1.96
N HIS A 217 1.32 9.20 -3.08
CA HIS A 217 2.45 9.23 -4.01
C HIS A 217 2.65 10.61 -4.64
N LYS A 218 1.58 11.36 -4.93
CA LYS A 218 1.70 12.74 -5.43
C LYS A 218 2.35 13.65 -4.39
N LEU A 219 1.95 13.54 -3.12
CA LEU A 219 2.58 14.25 -2.01
C LEU A 219 4.07 13.86 -1.86
N LYS A 220 4.38 12.56 -1.87
CA LYS A 220 5.77 12.07 -1.84
C LYS A 220 6.62 12.68 -2.94
N ARG A 221 6.13 12.73 -4.18
CA ARG A 221 6.85 13.38 -5.30
C ARG A 221 7.10 14.86 -5.05
N ALA A 222 6.11 15.58 -4.52
CA ALA A 222 6.25 17.01 -4.23
C ALA A 222 7.31 17.26 -3.15
N VAL A 223 7.34 16.43 -2.10
CA VAL A 223 8.34 16.53 -1.02
C VAL A 223 9.73 16.11 -1.51
N PHE A 224 9.81 15.08 -2.36
CA PHE A 224 11.08 14.55 -2.88
C PHE A 224 11.68 15.36 -4.04
N PHE A 225 11.14 16.54 -4.34
CA PHE A 225 11.53 17.33 -5.53
C PHE A 225 13.01 17.78 -5.56
N HIS A 226 13.69 17.84 -4.41
CA HIS A 226 15.10 18.25 -4.36
C HIS A 226 16.01 17.22 -5.05
N GLU A 227 17.15 17.67 -5.61
CA GLU A 227 18.02 16.85 -6.48
C GLU A 227 17.34 16.32 -7.76
N ARG A 228 16.37 17.07 -8.32
CA ARG A 228 15.55 16.67 -9.50
C ARG A 228 14.63 15.46 -9.25
N GLY A 229 14.42 15.07 -8.00
CA GLY A 229 13.72 13.83 -7.66
C GLY A 229 14.56 12.58 -7.91
N GLU A 230 15.88 12.74 -8.04
CA GLU A 230 16.82 11.64 -8.25
C GLU A 230 17.39 11.13 -6.93
N ILE A 231 17.57 9.82 -6.82
CA ILE A 231 18.35 9.17 -5.76
C ILE A 231 19.83 9.18 -6.15
N ARG A 232 20.65 9.74 -5.28
CA ARG A 232 22.12 9.74 -5.43
C ARG A 232 22.82 8.71 -4.56
N ASP A 233 22.09 8.07 -3.65
CA ASP A 233 22.63 7.13 -2.69
C ASP A 233 23.01 5.81 -3.36
N ARG A 234 24.19 5.28 -2.99
CA ARG A 234 24.77 4.08 -3.61
C ARG A 234 24.55 2.80 -2.82
N SER A 235 24.29 2.88 -1.52
CA SER A 235 24.06 1.72 -0.67
C SER A 235 22.58 1.58 -0.34
N PHE A 236 22.14 0.33 -0.14
CA PHE A 236 20.79 0.02 0.33
C PHE A 236 20.47 0.74 1.65
N GLU A 237 21.42 0.79 2.57
CA GLU A 237 21.27 1.46 3.87
C GLU A 237 21.01 2.97 3.71
N SER A 238 21.78 3.66 2.87
CA SER A 238 21.56 5.10 2.62
C SER A 238 20.20 5.35 1.94
N GLN A 239 19.78 4.47 1.04
CA GLN A 239 18.45 4.53 0.44
C GLN A 239 17.34 4.31 1.48
N ALA A 240 17.53 3.38 2.42
CA ALA A 240 16.58 3.12 3.51
C ALA A 240 16.45 4.33 4.44
N PHE A 241 17.56 4.99 4.79
CA PHE A 241 17.54 6.23 5.56
C PHE A 241 16.79 7.34 4.81
N ARG A 242 17.05 7.51 3.51
CA ARG A 242 16.34 8.50 2.69
C ARG A 242 14.85 8.22 2.59
N ALA A 243 14.48 6.95 2.37
CA ALA A 243 13.10 6.52 2.31
C ALA A 243 12.37 6.78 3.64
N SER A 244 13.02 6.45 4.77
CA SER A 244 12.50 6.72 6.11
C SER A 244 12.32 8.22 6.38
N GLY A 245 13.32 9.04 6.01
CA GLY A 245 13.23 10.49 6.13
C GLY A 245 12.10 11.10 5.30
N LEU A 246 11.91 10.62 4.06
CA LEU A 246 10.77 11.02 3.23
C LEU A 246 9.44 10.66 3.90
N ASN A 247 9.30 9.43 4.41
CA ASN A 247 8.12 9.01 5.13
C ASN A 247 7.84 9.87 6.37
N LEU A 248 8.87 10.24 7.13
CA LEU A 248 8.74 11.11 8.31
C LEU A 248 8.19 12.50 7.93
N VAL A 249 8.77 13.14 6.92
CA VAL A 249 8.33 14.48 6.47
C VAL A 249 6.90 14.44 5.94
N VAL A 250 6.57 13.43 5.13
CA VAL A 250 5.21 13.25 4.60
C VAL A 250 4.21 13.01 5.73
N SER A 251 4.55 12.17 6.70
CA SER A 251 3.68 11.91 7.86
C SER A 251 3.50 13.15 8.73
N ALA A 252 4.54 13.98 8.89
CA ALA A 252 4.44 15.26 9.59
C ALA A 252 3.50 16.25 8.87
N ILE A 253 3.54 16.30 7.53
CA ILE A 253 2.60 17.08 6.71
C ILE A 253 1.16 16.59 6.91
N VAL A 254 0.94 15.27 6.81
CA VAL A 254 -0.39 14.67 7.00
C VAL A 254 -0.93 14.94 8.40
N TYR A 255 -0.09 14.81 9.43
CA TYR A 255 -0.45 15.11 10.81
C TYR A 255 -0.81 16.58 10.99
N TRP A 256 0.03 17.50 10.49
CA TRP A 256 -0.26 18.93 10.49
C TRP A 256 -1.61 19.23 9.82
N ASN A 257 -1.82 18.71 8.62
CA ASN A 257 -3.06 18.92 7.89
C ASN A 257 -4.27 18.38 8.63
N THR A 258 -4.15 17.20 9.24
CA THR A 258 -5.22 16.59 10.05
C THR A 258 -5.64 17.50 11.20
N VAL A 259 -4.67 18.02 11.95
CA VAL A 259 -4.91 18.95 13.06
C VAL A 259 -5.57 20.24 12.59
N TYR A 260 -5.07 20.84 11.50
CA TYR A 260 -5.60 22.11 11.00
C TYR A 260 -6.94 21.98 10.27
N LEU A 261 -7.22 20.84 9.64
CA LEU A 261 -8.54 20.53 9.10
C LEU A 261 -9.58 20.48 10.23
N GLY A 262 -9.25 19.83 11.36
CA GLY A 262 -10.11 19.84 12.56
C GLY A 262 -10.40 21.27 13.04
N ARG A 263 -9.35 22.09 13.21
CA ARG A 263 -9.50 23.50 13.62
C ARG A 263 -10.32 24.32 12.62
N ALA A 264 -10.14 24.10 11.32
CA ALA A 264 -10.90 24.79 10.28
C ALA A 264 -12.39 24.41 10.34
N VAL A 265 -12.71 23.12 10.51
CA VAL A 265 -14.10 22.65 10.68
C VAL A 265 -14.73 23.26 11.92
N ASP A 266 -14.03 23.28 13.05
CA ASP A 266 -14.54 23.86 14.29
C ASP A 266 -14.77 25.37 14.19
N HIS A 267 -13.90 26.07 13.47
CA HIS A 267 -14.08 27.50 13.17
C HIS A 267 -15.34 27.73 12.32
N LEU A 268 -15.51 26.98 11.22
CA LEU A 268 -16.67 27.11 10.34
C LEU A 268 -17.98 26.76 11.05
N ARG A 269 -17.98 25.74 11.92
CA ARG A 269 -19.14 25.39 12.75
C ARG A 269 -19.50 26.49 13.73
N ARG A 270 -18.51 27.13 14.37
CA ARG A 270 -18.73 28.30 15.24
C ARG A 270 -19.30 29.51 14.50
N GLN A 271 -19.03 29.64 13.21
CA GLN A 271 -19.65 30.64 12.33
C GLN A 271 -21.07 30.27 11.87
N GLY A 272 -21.65 29.17 12.38
CA GLY A 272 -22.99 28.72 12.04
C GLY A 272 -23.08 27.85 10.78
N ARG A 273 -21.96 27.42 10.19
CA ARG A 273 -22.01 26.49 9.05
C ARG A 273 -22.32 25.07 9.52
N ILE A 274 -23.33 24.45 8.91
CA ILE A 274 -23.64 23.04 9.10
C ILE A 274 -22.72 22.21 8.22
N ILE A 275 -21.82 21.45 8.83
CA ILE A 275 -20.87 20.56 8.14
C ILE A 275 -21.14 19.12 8.61
N PRO A 276 -21.87 18.31 7.81
CA PRO A 276 -22.14 16.91 8.13
C PRO A 276 -20.84 16.11 8.24
N THR A 277 -20.72 15.27 9.27
CA THR A 277 -19.54 14.40 9.47
C THR A 277 -19.31 13.48 8.28
N GLU A 278 -20.39 13.04 7.63
CA GLU A 278 -20.34 12.23 6.41
C GLU A 278 -19.64 12.91 5.23
N MET A 279 -19.62 14.25 5.17
CA MET A 279 -18.88 14.96 4.12
C MET A 279 -17.38 15.03 4.42
N LEU A 280 -17.00 15.03 5.71
CA LEU A 280 -15.62 15.17 6.13
C LEU A 280 -14.76 13.97 5.72
N LYS A 281 -15.34 12.78 5.59
CA LYS A 281 -14.64 11.58 5.08
C LYS A 281 -14.11 11.74 3.65
N HIS A 282 -14.62 12.71 2.90
CA HIS A 282 -14.20 13.02 1.53
C HIS A 282 -13.09 14.07 1.47
N VAL A 283 -12.72 14.69 2.59
CA VAL A 283 -11.61 15.65 2.67
C VAL A 283 -10.32 14.88 2.91
N SER A 284 -9.31 15.07 2.08
CA SER A 284 -8.02 14.40 2.24
C SER A 284 -7.03 15.25 3.02
N PRO A 285 -6.30 14.70 4.01
CA PRO A 285 -5.20 15.38 4.69
C PRO A 285 -3.92 15.43 3.85
N LEU A 286 -3.96 14.95 2.60
CA LEU A 286 -2.78 14.86 1.74
C LEU A 286 -2.48 16.15 0.96
N SER A 287 -3.30 17.20 1.01
CA SER A 287 -3.04 18.43 0.24
C SER A 287 -1.77 19.16 0.72
N TRP A 288 -0.98 19.73 -0.19
CA TRP A 288 0.27 20.42 0.16
C TRP A 288 0.45 21.81 -0.46
N GLU A 289 -0.49 22.29 -1.26
CA GLU A 289 -0.37 23.59 -1.95
C GLU A 289 -0.21 24.78 -0.98
N HIS A 290 -0.70 24.63 0.26
CA HIS A 290 -0.55 25.63 1.31
C HIS A 290 0.79 25.59 2.06
N ILE A 291 1.63 24.58 1.79
CA ILE A 291 2.92 24.33 2.43
C ILE A 291 4.04 24.75 1.47
N ASN A 292 4.97 25.56 1.97
CA ASN A 292 6.15 25.88 1.19
C ASN A 292 7.15 24.73 1.26
N LEU A 293 7.27 23.96 0.16
CA LEU A 293 8.24 22.86 0.03
C LEU A 293 9.57 23.30 -0.60
N THR A 294 9.62 24.50 -1.20
CA THR A 294 10.78 24.98 -1.96
C THR A 294 11.09 26.45 -1.68
N GLY A 295 12.35 26.75 -1.40
CA GLY A 295 12.82 28.12 -1.23
C GLY A 295 13.56 28.32 0.10
N THR A 296 13.60 29.57 0.56
CA THR A 296 14.37 29.95 1.75
C THR A 296 13.54 29.78 3.01
N TYR A 297 14.09 29.04 3.98
CA TYR A 297 13.51 28.87 5.29
C TYR A 297 14.21 29.80 6.29
N ALA A 298 13.45 30.71 6.91
CA ALA A 298 13.95 31.53 7.99
C ALA A 298 13.70 30.83 9.33
N TRP A 299 14.78 30.48 10.04
CA TRP A 299 14.72 29.72 11.30
C TRP A 299 14.83 30.60 12.56
N GLY A 300 14.86 31.93 12.40
CA GLY A 300 15.06 32.89 13.49
C GLY A 300 13.80 33.59 14.02
N GLU A 301 12.67 33.48 13.32
CA GLU A 301 11.41 34.08 13.75
C GLU A 301 10.54 33.03 14.43
N GLN A 302 10.24 33.23 15.73
CA GLN A 302 9.26 32.39 16.41
C GLN A 302 7.86 32.68 15.85
N PRO A 303 7.13 31.65 15.38
CA PRO A 303 5.78 31.88 14.89
C PRO A 303 4.88 32.35 16.03
N VAL A 304 3.99 33.29 15.75
CA VAL A 304 2.92 33.65 16.68
C VAL A 304 1.96 32.45 16.78
N LEU A 305 1.85 31.89 17.97
CA LEU A 305 0.96 30.78 18.28
C LEU A 305 -0.18 31.25 19.19
N VAL A 306 -1.41 30.84 18.86
CA VAL A 306 -2.61 31.01 19.68
C VAL A 306 -3.04 29.62 20.13
N ASP A 307 -3.05 29.41 21.45
CA ASP A 307 -3.29 28.11 22.09
C ASP A 307 -2.36 26.99 21.59
N GLY A 308 -1.12 27.33 21.22
CA GLY A 308 -0.14 26.38 20.68
C GLY A 308 -0.25 26.13 19.16
N PHE A 309 -1.11 26.85 18.44
CA PHE A 309 -1.30 26.68 17.00
C PHE A 309 -1.10 27.98 16.23
N ARG A 310 -0.64 27.89 14.98
CA ARG A 310 -0.65 29.04 14.06
C ARG A 310 -2.11 29.45 13.78
N PRO A 311 -2.39 30.75 13.59
CA PRO A 311 -3.71 31.22 13.19
C PRO A 311 -4.17 30.59 11.86
N LEU A 312 -5.48 30.38 11.71
CA LEU A 312 -6.07 29.97 10.44
C LEU A 312 -5.90 31.08 9.40
N ARG A 313 -5.52 30.71 8.17
CA ARG A 313 -5.52 31.63 7.02
C ARG A 313 -6.97 31.80 6.55
N LEU A 314 -7.66 32.79 7.11
CA LEU A 314 -9.02 33.11 6.70
C LEU A 314 -8.97 33.78 5.31
N PRO A 315 -9.86 33.40 4.37
CA PRO A 315 -10.02 34.16 3.14
C PRO A 315 -10.32 35.61 3.51
N GLN A 316 -9.56 36.56 2.98
CA GLN A 316 -9.99 37.95 3.02
C GLN A 316 -11.36 38.01 2.35
N ALA A 317 -12.32 38.70 2.96
CA ALA A 317 -13.61 38.93 2.33
C ALA A 317 -13.32 39.51 0.93
N LEU A 318 -13.71 38.77 -0.12
CA LEU A 318 -13.77 39.34 -1.46
C LEU A 318 -14.60 40.60 -1.33
N ALA A 319 -13.95 41.76 -1.38
CA ALA A 319 -14.63 43.03 -1.48
C ALA A 319 -15.55 42.88 -2.70
N ARG A 320 -16.87 42.86 -2.45
CA ARG A 320 -17.85 42.96 -3.54
C ARG A 320 -17.56 44.29 -4.20
N ALA A 321 -16.84 44.27 -5.32
CA ALA A 321 -16.77 45.40 -6.22
C ALA A 321 -18.20 45.65 -6.69
N ALA A 322 -18.72 46.82 -6.30
CA ALA A 322 -20.04 47.33 -6.63
C ALA A 322 -20.16 47.69 -8.10
#